data_AF-A0A7R9B7E5-F1
#
_entry.id   AF-A0A7R9B7E5-F1
#
_cell.length_a   1.000
_cell.length_b   1.000
_cell.length_c   1.000
_cell.angle_alpha   90.00
_cell.angle_beta   90.00
_cell.angle_gamma   90.00
#
_symmetry.space_group_name_H-M   'P 1'
#
loop_
_entity.id
_entity.type
_entity.pdbx_description
1 polymer ?
#
loop_
_entity_poly.entity_id
_entity_poly.type
_entity_poly.pdbx_seq_one_letter_code
_entity_poly.pdbx_strand_id
1 'polypeptide(L)'
;MRMMLTTILGCSQDLVSFLGESADDNHIIEITNFVANFTTDVIGSCAFGLEINSMKNPDSEFRRREMKCCLHELVVNPDFQERFRKEVDTVLIKHGGQITYEALQDLKYMDAVVD
;
A
#
# COMPACT_ATOMS: atom_id res chain seq x y z
N MET A 1 10.96 9.70 2.05
CA MET A 1 10.69 8.26 2.27
C MET A 1 10.59 7.80 3.73
N ARG A 2 11.40 8.27 4.70
CA ARG A 2 11.30 7.81 6.11
C ARG A 2 9.91 7.92 6.73
N MET A 3 9.23 9.07 6.55
CA MET A 3 7.87 9.24 7.09
C MET A 3 6.86 8.32 6.40
N MET A 4 6.97 8.13 5.08
CA MET A 4 6.09 7.23 4.33
C MET A 4 6.21 5.78 4.81
N LEU A 5 7.42 5.32 5.15
CA LEU A 5 7.61 3.99 5.72
C LEU A 5 6.84 3.82 7.03
N THR A 6 6.93 4.79 7.94
CA THR A 6 6.22 4.72 9.22
C THR A 6 4.71 4.68 9.01
N THR A 7 4.20 5.47 8.05
CA THR A 7 2.78 5.49 7.70
C THR A 7 2.32 4.18 7.07
N ILE A 8 3.10 3.60 6.14
CA ILE A 8 2.81 2.30 5.52
C ILE A 8 2.80 1.20 6.57
N LEU A 9 3.76 1.20 7.51
CA LEU A 9 3.80 0.24 8.62
C LEU A 9 2.58 0.40 9.53
N GLY A 10 2.16 1.63 9.83
CA GLY A 10 0.93 1.92 10.58
C GLY A 10 -0.31 1.33 9.91
N CYS A 11 -0.55 1.67 8.63
CA CYS A 11 -1.66 1.10 7.87
C CYS A 11 -1.57 -0.44 7.77
N SER A 12 -0.36 -1.00 7.72
CA SER A 12 -0.14 -2.46 7.64
C SER A 12 -0.49 -3.15 8.95
N GLN A 13 -0.28 -2.47 10.08
CA GLN A 13 -0.71 -2.97 11.38
C GLN A 13 -2.24 -3.03 11.48
N ASP A 14 -2.92 -2.01 10.94
CA ASP A 14 -4.38 -2.00 10.86
C ASP A 14 -4.91 -3.13 9.96
N LEU A 15 -4.17 -3.43 8.89
CA LEU A 15 -4.47 -4.54 7.96
C LEU A 15 -4.44 -5.88 8.69
N VAL A 16 -3.37 -6.14 9.43
CA VAL A 16 -3.19 -7.38 10.19
C VAL A 16 -4.26 -7.50 11.28
N SER A 17 -4.59 -6.40 11.94
CA SER A 17 -5.62 -6.38 12.98
C SER A 17 -7.00 -6.72 12.41
N PHE A 18 -7.38 -6.12 11.28
CA PHE A 18 -8.65 -6.40 10.61
C PHE A 18 -8.73 -7.84 10.09
N LEU A 19 -7.64 -8.37 9.52
CA LEU A 19 -7.57 -9.77 9.08
C LEU A 19 -7.66 -10.74 10.25
N GLY A 20 -7.05 -10.41 11.39
CA GLY A 20 -7.18 -11.20 12.62
C GLY A 20 -8.61 -11.26 13.12
N GLU A 21 -9.30 -10.11 13.19
CA GLU A 21 -10.71 -10.03 13.59
C GLU A 21 -11.63 -10.77 12.59
N SER A 22 -11.34 -10.68 11.29
CA SER A 22 -12.15 -11.32 10.24
C SER A 22 -11.88 -12.83 10.10
N ALA A 23 -10.75 -13.33 10.59
CA ALA A 23 -10.40 -14.74 10.54
C ALA A 23 -11.24 -15.59 11.50
N ASP A 24 -11.67 -15.01 12.63
CA ASP A 24 -12.49 -15.69 13.63
C ASP A 24 -13.93 -15.94 13.14
N ASP A 25 -14.42 -15.14 12.19
CA ASP A 25 -15.80 -15.20 11.66
C ASP A 25 -15.96 -16.03 10.37
N ASN A 26 -14.89 -16.65 9.87
CA ASN A 26 -14.87 -17.43 8.61
C ASN A 26 -15.50 -16.66 7.42
N HIS A 27 -15.32 -15.34 7.41
CA HIS A 27 -15.93 -14.47 6.41
C HIS A 27 -15.15 -14.54 5.09
N ILE A 28 -15.87 -14.57 3.95
CA ILE A 28 -15.24 -14.48 2.63
C ILE A 28 -14.77 -13.04 2.44
N ILE A 29 -13.46 -12.82 2.37
CA ILE A 29 -12.86 -11.51 2.16
C ILE A 29 -12.58 -11.33 0.67
N GLU A 30 -13.17 -10.28 0.08
CA GLU A 30 -12.84 -9.88 -1.29
C GLU A 30 -11.52 -9.09 -1.29
N ILE A 31 -10.46 -9.73 -1.79
CA ILE A 31 -9.09 -9.18 -1.81
C ILE A 31 -9.03 -7.84 -2.55
N THR A 32 -9.76 -7.68 -3.65
CA THR A 32 -9.74 -6.45 -4.46
C THR A 32 -10.20 -5.23 -3.66
N ASN A 33 -11.33 -5.34 -2.97
CA ASN A 33 -11.84 -4.28 -2.10
C ASN A 33 -10.87 -4.05 -0.95
N PHE A 34 -10.33 -5.11 -0.36
CA PHE A 34 -9.39 -4.98 0.75
C PHE A 34 -8.10 -4.22 0.39
N VAL A 35 -7.47 -4.56 -0.73
CA VAL A 35 -6.27 -3.89 -1.25
C VAL A 35 -6.57 -2.44 -1.61
N ALA A 36 -7.74 -2.16 -2.17
CA ALA A 36 -8.18 -0.79 -2.43
C ALA A 36 -8.29 0.04 -1.13
N ASN A 37 -8.85 -0.54 -0.07
CA ASN A 37 -9.02 0.18 1.20
C ASN A 37 -7.67 0.53 1.82
N PHE A 38 -6.78 -0.45 1.86
CA PHE A 38 -5.42 -0.28 2.36
C PHE A 38 -4.63 0.75 1.54
N THR A 39 -4.72 0.69 0.21
CA THR A 39 -4.03 1.63 -0.69
C THR A 39 -4.55 3.06 -0.51
N THR A 40 -5.85 3.22 -0.29
CA THR A 40 -6.47 4.54 0.00
C THR A 40 -5.93 5.12 1.30
N ASP A 41 -5.83 4.31 2.36
CA ASP A 41 -5.33 4.78 3.65
C ASP A 41 -3.84 5.15 3.57
N VAL A 42 -3.03 4.35 2.87
CA VAL A 42 -1.61 4.65 2.63
C VAL A 42 -1.44 5.96 1.86
N ILE A 43 -2.18 6.18 0.77
CA ILE A 43 -2.09 7.41 -0.03
C ILE A 43 -2.63 8.60 0.76
N GLY A 44 -3.80 8.46 1.38
CA GLY A 44 -4.43 9.49 2.21
C GLY A 44 -3.50 9.98 3.32
N SER A 45 -2.86 9.05 4.02
CA SER A 45 -1.95 9.39 5.11
C SER A 45 -0.57 9.85 4.63
N CYS A 46 -0.03 9.30 3.52
CA CYS A 46 1.29 9.71 3.01
C CYS A 46 1.26 11.02 2.21
N ALA A 47 0.28 11.21 1.33
CA ALA A 47 0.20 12.35 0.42
C ALA A 47 -0.57 13.54 1.02
N PHE A 48 -1.61 13.26 1.81
CA PHE A 48 -2.52 14.30 2.33
C PHE A 48 -2.50 14.43 3.86
N GLY A 49 -1.78 13.55 4.58
CA GLY A 49 -1.76 13.55 6.05
C GLY A 49 -3.12 13.25 6.67
N LEU A 50 -4.00 12.55 5.96
CA LEU A 50 -5.35 12.22 6.40
C LEU A 50 -5.42 10.79 6.94
N GLU A 51 -6.05 10.62 8.10
CA GLU A 51 -6.42 9.32 8.64
C GLU A 51 -7.84 8.96 8.17
N ILE A 52 -7.92 8.25 7.05
CA ILE A 52 -9.20 7.93 6.39
C ILE A 52 -9.85 6.68 7.04
N ASN A 53 -9.05 5.74 7.56
CA ASN A 53 -9.51 4.48 8.17
C ASN A 53 -10.52 3.73 7.29
N SER A 54 -10.26 3.71 5.98
CA SER A 54 -11.13 3.15 4.95
C SER A 54 -11.46 1.70 5.25
N MET A 55 -10.53 0.92 5.83
CA MET A 55 -10.79 -0.48 6.17
C MET A 55 -11.96 -0.68 7.14
N LYS A 56 -12.15 0.23 8.09
CA LYS A 56 -13.25 0.19 9.07
C LYS A 56 -14.47 0.98 8.62
N ASN A 57 -14.29 1.97 7.74
CA ASN A 57 -15.36 2.79 7.21
C ASN A 57 -15.31 2.86 5.67
N PRO A 58 -15.94 1.89 4.97
CA PRO A 58 -15.81 1.79 3.52
C PRO A 58 -16.54 2.85 2.70
N ASP A 59 -17.38 3.68 3.32
CA ASP A 59 -18.21 4.68 2.63
C ASP A 59 -17.64 6.11 2.67
N SER A 60 -16.36 6.29 3.01
CA SER A 60 -15.74 7.62 2.93
C SER A 60 -15.76 8.12 1.47
N GLU A 61 -16.30 9.32 1.23
CA GLU A 61 -16.33 9.94 -0.11
C GLU A 61 -14.94 9.99 -0.78
N PHE A 62 -13.89 9.99 0.04
CA PHE A 62 -12.49 9.96 -0.36
C PHE A 62 -12.13 8.69 -1.15
N ARG A 63 -12.62 7.51 -0.73
CA ARG A 63 -12.34 6.22 -1.37
C ARG A 63 -12.76 6.20 -2.84
N ARG A 64 -13.93 6.77 -3.16
CA ARG A 64 -14.54 6.64 -4.49
C ARG A 64 -13.82 7.50 -5.55
N ARG A 65 -13.20 8.61 -5.13
CA ARG A 65 -12.49 9.54 -6.01
C ARG A 65 -11.00 9.20 -6.17
N GLU A 66 -10.31 8.93 -5.07
CA GLU A 66 -8.86 8.67 -5.09
C GLU A 66 -8.52 7.34 -5.76
N MET A 67 -9.27 6.27 -5.45
CA MET A 67 -9.03 4.95 -6.03
C MET A 67 -9.12 4.96 -7.56
N LYS A 68 -10.06 5.73 -8.11
CA LYS A 68 -10.26 5.85 -9.55
C LYS A 68 -9.12 6.64 -10.23
N CYS A 69 -8.60 7.68 -9.59
CA CYS A 69 -7.49 8.46 -10.13
C CYS A 69 -6.16 7.72 -9.95
N CYS A 70 -5.83 7.26 -8.75
CA CYS A 70 -4.54 6.67 -8.42
C CYS A 70 -4.34 5.30 -9.09
N LEU A 71 -5.35 4.41 -9.10
CA LEU A 71 -5.21 3.14 -9.82
C LEU A 71 -5.15 3.34 -11.33
N HIS A 72 -5.90 4.30 -11.88
CA HIS A 72 -5.84 4.56 -13.31
C HIS A 72 -4.43 5.00 -13.70
N GLU A 73 -3.82 5.95 -12.98
CA GLU A 73 -2.46 6.41 -13.28
C GLU A 73 -1.40 5.31 -13.08
N LEU A 74 -1.54 4.46 -12.06
CA LEU A 74 -0.63 3.32 -11.82
C LEU A 74 -0.79 2.19 -12.85
N VAL A 75 -2.00 1.98 -13.39
CA VAL A 75 -2.30 0.92 -14.39
C VAL A 75 -2.05 1.39 -15.82
N VAL A 76 -2.03 2.71 -16.07
CA VAL A 76 -1.78 3.29 -17.40
C VAL A 76 -0.35 3.02 -17.91
N ASN A 77 0.59 2.63 -17.04
CA ASN A 77 1.92 2.16 -17.44
C ASN A 77 2.22 0.72 -16.94
N PRO A 78 1.82 -0.32 -17.70
CA PRO A 78 2.10 -1.72 -17.36
C PRO A 78 3.60 -2.01 -17.21
N ASP A 79 4.43 -1.40 -18.06
CA ASP A 79 5.90 -1.57 -18.04
C ASP A 79 6.52 -1.03 -16.75
N PHE A 80 5.96 0.05 -16.21
CA PHE A 80 6.37 0.63 -14.94
C PHE A 80 6.10 -0.35 -13.80
N GLN A 81 4.87 -0.88 -13.75
CA GLN A 81 4.43 -1.78 -12.71
C GLN A 81 5.25 -3.08 -12.71
N GLU A 82 5.59 -3.61 -13.88
CA GLU A 82 6.40 -4.84 -13.98
C GLU A 82 7.87 -4.63 -13.61
N ARG A 83 8.46 -3.49 -14.00
CA ARG A 83 9.84 -3.14 -13.61
C ARG A 83 9.96 -2.91 -12.11
N PHE A 84 9.02 -2.14 -11.56
CA PHE A 84 8.98 -1.87 -10.13
C PHE A 84 8.77 -3.17 -9.32
N ARG A 85 7.85 -4.04 -9.75
CA ARG A 85 7.63 -5.34 -9.10
C ARG A 85 8.90 -6.20 -9.08
N LYS A 86 9.63 -6.29 -10.20
CA LYS A 86 10.91 -7.02 -10.28
C LYS A 86 11.97 -6.45 -9.34
N GLU A 87 12.04 -5.12 -9.20
CA GLU A 87 12.95 -4.47 -8.26
C GLU A 87 12.60 -4.83 -6.81
N VAL A 88 11.33 -4.71 -6.44
CA VAL A 88 10.83 -5.07 -5.11
C VAL A 88 11.13 -6.52 -4.77
N ASP A 89 10.85 -7.45 -5.69
CA ASP A 89 11.15 -8.88 -5.50
C ASP A 89 12.66 -9.12 -5.28
N THR A 90 13.50 -8.44 -6.07
CA THR A 90 14.97 -8.57 -5.97
C THR A 90 15.48 -8.05 -4.63
N VAL A 91 14.97 -6.90 -4.18
CA VAL A 91 15.34 -6.29 -2.91
C VAL A 91 14.84 -7.13 -1.73
N LEU A 92 13.62 -7.65 -1.78
CA LEU A 92 13.08 -8.55 -0.75
C LEU A 92 13.93 -9.82 -0.61
N ILE A 93 14.35 -10.42 -1.72
CA ILE A 93 15.24 -11.60 -1.69
C ILE A 93 16.60 -11.24 -1.06
N LYS A 94 17.17 -10.09 -1.42
CA LYS A 94 18.47 -9.61 -0.91
C LYS A 94 18.45 -9.37 0.60
N HIS A 95 17.32 -8.93 1.15
CA HIS A 95 17.15 -8.58 2.57
C HIS A 95 16.44 -9.67 3.39
N GLY A 96 16.44 -10.93 2.91
CA GLY A 96 15.93 -12.07 3.67
C GLY A 96 14.41 -12.04 3.91
N GLY A 97 13.66 -11.44 2.99
CA GLY A 97 12.20 -11.32 3.04
C GLY A 97 11.69 -10.22 3.97
N GLN A 98 12.57 -9.41 4.55
CA GLN A 98 12.19 -8.32 5.46
C GLN A 98 12.26 -6.97 4.75
N ILE A 99 11.19 -6.18 4.89
CA ILE A 99 11.16 -4.79 4.45
C ILE A 99 11.83 -3.95 5.55
N THR A 100 13.16 -3.81 5.47
CA THR A 100 13.93 -2.95 6.37
C THR A 100 14.19 -1.57 5.75
N TYR A 101 14.70 -0.63 6.55
CA TYR A 101 15.04 0.70 6.04
C TYR A 101 16.14 0.63 4.96
N GLU A 102 17.10 -0.27 5.14
CA GLU A 102 18.17 -0.55 4.19
C GLU A 102 17.62 -1.13 2.88
N ALA A 103 16.61 -2.01 2.97
CA ALA A 103 15.90 -2.54 1.81
C ALA A 103 15.23 -1.42 1.01
N LEU A 104 14.62 -0.45 1.68
CA LEU A 104 13.97 0.68 1.00
C LEU A 104 14.97 1.64 0.35
N GLN A 105 16.17 1.79 0.92
CA GLN A 105 17.25 2.55 0.26
C GLN A 105 17.79 1.86 -1.00
N ASP A 106 17.58 0.55 -1.13
CA ASP A 106 17.97 -0.22 -2.32
C ASP A 106 16.91 -0.16 -3.45
N LEU A 107 15.71 0.39 -3.22
CA LEU A 107 14.67 0.61 -4.24
C LEU A 107 14.94 1.86 -5.07
N LYS A 108 15.99 1.81 -5.89
CA LYS A 108 16.51 2.97 -6.64
C LYS A 108 15.57 3.45 -7.73
N TYR A 109 14.83 2.53 -8.36
CA TYR A 109 13.86 2.89 -9.39
C TYR A 109 12.66 3.60 -8.77
N MET A 110 12.25 3.22 -7.56
CA MET A 110 11.19 3.94 -6.83
C MET A 110 11.61 5.35 -6.47
N ASP A 111 12.85 5.54 -5.98
CA ASP A 111 13.39 6.86 -5.63
C ASP A 111 13.39 7.80 -6.85
N ALA A 112 13.84 7.29 -8.00
CA ALA A 112 13.89 8.03 -9.27
C ALA A 112 12.52 8.40 -9.88
N VAL A 113 11.42 7.87 -9.32
CA VAL A 113 10.05 8.13 -9.80
C VAL A 113 9.28 9.04 -8.85
N VAL A 114 9.70 9.06 -7.59
CA VAL A 114 9.14 9.95 -6.56
C VAL A 114 9.78 11.35 -6.61
N ASP A 115 11.00 11.47 -7.13
CA ASP A 115 11.66 12.73 -7.50
C ASP A 115 11.09 13.37 -8.79
#